data_AF-A0A2N7NHM5-F1
#
_entry.id   AF-A0A2N7NHM5-F1
#
_cell.length_a   1.000
_cell.length_b   1.000
_cell.length_c   1.000
_cell.angle_alpha   90.00
_cell.angle_beta   90.00
_cell.angle_gamma   90.00
#
_symmetry.space_group_name_H-M   'P 1'
#
loop_
_entity.id
_entity.type
_entity.pdbx_description
1 polymer ?
#
loop_
_entity_poly.entity_id
_entity_poly.type
_entity_poly.pdbx_seq_one_letter_code
_entity_poly.pdbx_strand_id
1 'polypeptide(L)'
;MTIKYKESYGDYYVYFEQYPNDCYCLWKKNSQEEKVYSIERIDVLPQLRRRGMARELLNAAIEQIRSECNKACIEISAQPDQDSKITKESLVTFYESAEFEVYQKYRSRTDLRLYLDASMKPDPLFDSPLYFKFVI
;
A
#
# COMPACT_ATOMS: atom_id res chain seq x y z
N MET A 1 -20.50 -5.82 -4.73
CA MET A 1 -20.56 -6.00 -3.26
C MET A 1 -20.56 -4.62 -2.63
N THR A 2 -21.09 -4.47 -1.43
CA THR A 2 -21.08 -3.16 -0.74
C THR A 2 -19.83 -3.06 0.11
N ILE A 3 -19.03 -2.01 -0.09
CA ILE A 3 -17.87 -1.71 0.76
C ILE A 3 -18.32 -0.80 1.90
N LYS A 4 -17.86 -1.09 3.10
CA LYS A 4 -18.09 -0.30 4.31
C LYS A 4 -16.76 0.15 4.89
N TYR A 5 -16.81 1.23 5.65
CA TYR A 5 -15.68 1.80 6.37
C TYR A 5 -15.89 1.63 7.88
N LYS A 6 -14.80 1.41 8.62
CA LYS A 6 -14.79 1.39 10.08
C LYS A 6 -13.45 1.94 10.58
N GLU A 7 -13.51 2.70 11.66
CA GLU A 7 -12.36 3.09 12.48
C GLU A 7 -12.44 2.38 13.83
N SER A 8 -11.33 1.88 14.36
CA SER A 8 -11.27 1.23 15.66
C SER A 8 -9.88 1.34 16.27
N TYR A 9 -9.75 1.98 17.43
CA TYR A 9 -8.47 2.08 18.16
C TYR A 9 -7.28 2.63 17.34
N GLY A 10 -7.55 3.57 16.41
CA GLY A 10 -6.52 4.13 15.52
C GLY A 10 -6.23 3.31 14.26
N ASP A 11 -6.94 2.20 14.07
CA ASP A 11 -6.89 1.37 12.88
C ASP A 11 -8.08 1.64 11.97
N TYR A 12 -7.82 1.70 10.67
CA TYR A 12 -8.80 2.08 9.65
C TYR A 12 -9.03 0.91 8.70
N TYR A 13 -10.30 0.64 8.41
CA TYR A 13 -10.71 -0.52 7.62
C TYR A 13 -11.66 -0.10 6.50
N VAL A 14 -11.47 -0.71 5.33
CA VAL A 14 -12.54 -0.92 4.35
C VAL A 14 -12.76 -2.41 4.22
N TYR A 15 -14.01 -2.84 4.15
CA TYR A 15 -14.36 -4.26 4.08
C TYR A 15 -15.62 -4.48 3.27
N PHE A 16 -15.78 -5.69 2.70
CA PHE A 16 -17.06 -6.07 2.11
C PHE A 16 -18.06 -6.40 3.22
N GLU A 17 -19.24 -5.78 3.17
CA GLU A 17 -20.30 -5.95 4.18
C GLU A 17 -20.70 -7.43 4.38
N GLN A 18 -20.62 -8.24 3.33
CA GLN A 18 -20.91 -9.67 3.39
C GLN A 18 -19.80 -10.50 4.06
N TYR A 19 -18.58 -9.98 4.15
CA TYR A 19 -17.37 -10.67 4.64
C TYR A 19 -16.51 -9.75 5.51
N PRO A 20 -17.06 -9.18 6.60
CA PRO A 20 -16.44 -8.06 7.31
C PRO A 20 -15.10 -8.40 7.96
N ASN A 21 -14.88 -9.68 8.29
CA ASN A 21 -13.65 -10.14 8.94
C ASN A 21 -12.71 -10.89 7.97
N ASP A 22 -13.19 -11.26 6.78
CA ASP A 22 -12.46 -12.14 5.88
C ASP A 22 -11.98 -11.45 4.60
N CYS A 23 -12.58 -10.29 4.28
CA CYS A 23 -12.22 -9.52 3.09
C CYS A 23 -12.17 -8.02 3.41
N TYR A 24 -10.97 -7.53 3.71
CA TYR A 24 -10.75 -6.16 4.15
C TYR A 24 -9.38 -5.62 3.72
N CYS A 25 -9.26 -4.30 3.71
CA CYS A 25 -8.00 -3.58 3.66
C CYS A 25 -7.87 -2.76 4.94
N LEU A 26 -6.75 -2.92 5.63
CA LEU A 26 -6.39 -2.24 6.87
C LEU A 26 -5.26 -1.24 6.59
N TRP A 27 -5.43 0.00 7.03
CA TRP A 27 -4.36 0.99 7.00
C TRP A 27 -4.26 1.78 8.31
N LYS A 28 -3.13 2.43 8.49
CA LYS A 28 -2.82 3.30 9.63
C LYS A 28 -2.22 4.62 9.15
N LYS A 29 -2.39 5.65 9.97
CA LYS A 29 -1.67 6.91 9.84
C LYS A 29 -0.32 6.76 10.52
N ASN A 30 0.73 7.24 9.87
CA ASN A 30 2.04 7.31 10.51
C ASN A 30 2.00 8.43 11.57
N SER A 31 2.36 8.09 12.81
CA SER A 31 2.35 9.05 13.92
C SER A 31 3.54 10.00 13.92
N GLN A 32 4.60 9.67 13.18
CA GLN A 32 5.84 10.45 13.09
C GLN A 32 5.87 11.33 11.83
N GLU A 33 5.08 10.99 10.80
CA GLU A 33 5.06 11.68 9.51
C GLU A 33 3.62 12.00 9.08
N GLU A 34 3.23 13.27 9.19
CA GLU A 34 1.83 13.78 9.08
C GLU A 34 1.09 13.40 7.78
N LYS A 35 1.82 13.04 6.72
CA LYS A 35 1.26 12.74 5.38
C LYS A 35 1.53 11.31 4.92
N VAL A 36 2.08 10.47 5.79
CA VAL A 36 2.41 9.09 5.45
C VAL A 36 1.36 8.16 6.03
N TYR A 37 0.86 7.28 5.19
CA TYR A 37 -0.13 6.26 5.53
C TYR A 37 0.45 4.91 5.16
N SER A 38 0.20 3.89 5.96
CA SER A 38 0.66 2.53 5.70
C SER A 38 -0.52 1.60 5.52
N ILE A 39 -0.61 0.93 4.38
CA ILE A 39 -1.51 -0.21 4.21
C ILE A 39 -0.82 -1.42 4.82
N GLU A 40 -1.34 -1.85 5.96
CA GLU A 40 -0.77 -2.93 6.75
C GLU A 40 -1.12 -4.30 6.17
N ARG A 41 -2.33 -4.42 5.59
CA ARG A 41 -2.87 -5.71 5.19
C ARG A 41 -4.02 -5.58 4.20
N ILE A 42 -4.05 -6.49 3.23
CA ILE A 42 -5.19 -6.71 2.35
C ILE A 42 -5.49 -8.20 2.36
N ASP A 43 -6.63 -8.57 2.94
CA ASP A 43 -7.08 -9.95 3.00
C ASP A 43 -8.28 -10.17 2.08
N VAL A 44 -8.27 -11.29 1.37
CA VAL A 44 -9.38 -11.78 0.55
C VAL A 44 -9.43 -13.29 0.64
N LEU A 45 -10.61 -13.80 0.98
CA LEU A 45 -10.93 -15.23 0.99
C LEU A 45 -10.44 -15.94 -0.28
N PRO A 46 -9.73 -17.08 -0.17
CA PRO A 46 -9.20 -17.80 -1.33
C PRO A 46 -10.20 -18.03 -2.46
N GLN A 47 -11.44 -18.38 -2.13
CA GLN A 47 -12.54 -18.64 -3.07
C GLN A 47 -13.05 -17.38 -3.81
N LEU A 48 -12.75 -16.19 -3.30
CA LEU A 48 -13.10 -14.90 -3.90
C LEU A 48 -11.93 -14.22 -4.62
N ARG A 49 -10.73 -14.79 -4.54
CA ARG A 49 -9.54 -14.27 -5.25
C ARG A 49 -9.71 -14.35 -6.77
N ARG A 50 -8.92 -13.56 -7.50
CA ARG A 50 -8.95 -13.43 -8.98
C ARG A 50 -10.29 -12.89 -9.53
N ARG A 51 -11.11 -12.26 -8.69
CA ARG A 51 -12.37 -11.60 -9.08
C ARG A 51 -12.32 -10.07 -8.92
N GLY A 52 -11.13 -9.47 -8.84
CA GLY A 52 -10.96 -8.03 -8.63
C GLY A 52 -11.15 -7.54 -7.18
N MET A 53 -11.58 -8.40 -6.26
CA MET A 53 -11.90 -8.05 -4.86
C MET A 53 -10.79 -7.27 -4.13
N ALA A 54 -9.54 -7.71 -4.24
CA ALA A 54 -8.40 -7.02 -3.61
C ALA A 54 -8.18 -5.63 -4.22
N ARG A 55 -8.43 -5.45 -5.52
CA ARG A 55 -8.33 -4.15 -6.20
C ARG A 55 -9.43 -3.22 -5.72
N GLU A 56 -10.66 -3.71 -5.58
CA GLU A 56 -11.77 -2.91 -5.06
C GLU A 56 -11.49 -2.41 -3.64
N LEU A 57 -11.02 -3.28 -2.75
CA LEU A 57 -10.63 -2.91 -1.38
C LEU A 57 -9.47 -1.92 -1.35
N LEU A 58 -8.42 -2.15 -2.16
CA LEU A 58 -7.27 -1.24 -2.26
C LEU A 58 -7.70 0.14 -2.75
N ASN A 59 -8.50 0.21 -3.82
CA ASN A 59 -8.98 1.47 -4.36
C ASN A 59 -9.86 2.21 -3.35
N ALA A 60 -10.75 1.51 -2.64
CA ALA A 60 -11.58 2.13 -1.61
C ALA A 60 -10.76 2.70 -0.46
N ALA A 61 -9.69 2.00 -0.03
CA ALA A 61 -8.77 2.51 0.98
C ALA A 61 -8.01 3.76 0.48
N ILE A 62 -7.50 3.72 -0.77
CA ILE A 62 -6.81 4.87 -1.38
C ILE A 62 -7.73 6.08 -1.47
N GLU A 63 -8.99 5.90 -1.88
CA GLU A 63 -9.96 7.00 -1.95
C GLU A 63 -10.31 7.56 -0.57
N GLN A 64 -10.41 6.71 0.45
CA GLN A 64 -10.61 7.18 1.82
C GLN A 64 -9.40 7.98 2.32
N ILE A 65 -8.18 7.51 2.08
CA ILE A 65 -6.95 8.24 2.41
C ILE A 65 -6.88 9.56 1.63
N ARG A 66 -7.20 9.55 0.33
CA ARG A 66 -7.23 10.76 -0.52
C ARG A 66 -8.21 11.80 0.00
N SER A 67 -9.38 11.36 0.47
CA SER A 67 -10.40 12.25 1.03
C SER A 67 -9.93 12.96 2.30
N GLU A 68 -9.04 12.31 3.07
CA GLU A 68 -8.46 12.87 4.27
C GLU A 68 -7.22 13.73 3.98
N CYS A 69 -6.33 13.22 3.13
CA CYS A 69 -5.08 13.87 2.76
C CYS A 69 -4.81 13.66 1.26
N ASN A 70 -5.18 14.64 0.44
CA ASN A 70 -4.97 14.59 -1.01
C ASN A 70 -3.47 14.62 -1.43
N LYS A 71 -2.56 14.93 -0.49
CA LYS A 71 -1.10 14.87 -0.65
C LYS A 71 -0.48 13.74 0.18
N ALA A 72 -1.18 12.62 0.35
CA ALA A 72 -0.64 11.48 1.07
C ALA A 72 0.46 10.76 0.28
N CYS A 73 1.44 10.22 1.00
CA CYS A 73 2.27 9.11 0.58
C CYS A 73 1.70 7.84 1.23
N ILE A 74 1.37 6.83 0.43
CA ILE A 74 0.81 5.56 0.89
C ILE A 74 1.87 4.49 0.71
N GLU A 75 2.27 3.86 1.80
CA GLU A 75 3.26 2.79 1.85
C GLU A 75 2.58 1.43 1.93
N ILE A 76 3.19 0.43 1.30
CA ILE A 76 2.74 -0.96 1.40
C ILE A 76 3.92 -1.92 1.20
N SER A 77 3.91 -3.04 1.91
CA SER A 77 4.88 -4.12 1.69
C SER A 77 4.25 -5.26 0.88
N ALA A 78 4.83 -5.57 -0.27
CA ALA A 78 4.63 -6.84 -0.96
C ALA A 78 5.33 -7.96 -0.18
N GLN A 79 4.63 -8.49 0.82
CA GLN A 79 5.05 -9.61 1.65
C GLN A 79 3.91 -10.63 1.70
N PRO A 80 4.02 -11.78 1.01
CA PRO A 80 2.98 -12.80 1.07
C PRO A 80 3.02 -13.53 2.41
N ASP A 81 1.85 -13.92 2.93
CA ASP A 81 1.79 -14.87 4.03
C ASP A 81 2.37 -16.22 3.61
N GLN A 82 3.02 -16.92 4.55
CA GLN A 82 3.75 -18.16 4.30
C GLN A 82 2.93 -19.21 3.54
N ASP A 83 1.63 -19.30 3.82
CA ASP A 83 0.74 -20.32 3.23
C ASP A 83 -0.21 -19.78 2.14
N SER A 84 -0.02 -18.54 1.70
CA SER A 84 -0.98 -17.87 0.79
C SER A 84 -0.99 -18.41 -0.65
N LYS A 85 0.04 -19.16 -1.06
CA LYS A 85 0.37 -19.54 -2.45
C LYS A 85 0.60 -18.34 -3.39
N ILE A 86 0.67 -17.13 -2.84
CA ILE A 86 0.95 -15.89 -3.56
C ILE A 86 2.45 -15.63 -3.46
N THR A 87 3.08 -15.23 -4.57
CA THR A 87 4.51 -14.90 -4.57
C THR A 87 4.72 -13.41 -4.33
N LYS A 88 5.89 -13.04 -3.81
CA LYS A 88 6.31 -11.64 -3.67
C LYS A 88 6.20 -10.89 -4.99
N GLU A 89 6.65 -11.51 -6.08
CA GLU A 89 6.63 -10.92 -7.42
C GLU A 89 5.20 -10.67 -7.91
N SER A 90 4.27 -11.58 -7.62
CA SER A 90 2.86 -11.39 -7.99
C SER A 90 2.20 -10.24 -7.22
N LEU A 91 2.58 -10.01 -5.96
CA LEU A 91 2.13 -8.85 -5.19
C LEU A 91 2.73 -7.56 -5.73
N VAL A 92 4.02 -7.54 -6.07
CA VAL A 92 4.68 -6.37 -6.67
C VAL A 92 3.96 -5.97 -7.95
N THR A 93 3.74 -6.90 -8.88
CA THR A 93 3.00 -6.60 -10.13
C THR A 93 1.56 -6.12 -9.86
N PHE A 94 0.89 -6.66 -8.84
CA PHE A 94 -0.44 -6.21 -8.45
C PHE A 94 -0.45 -4.77 -7.92
N TYR A 95 0.56 -4.37 -7.15
CA TYR A 95 0.66 -3.00 -6.63
C TYR A 95 1.17 -2.02 -7.68
N GLU A 96 2.14 -2.39 -8.51
CA GLU A 96 2.60 -1.56 -9.64
C GLU A 96 1.48 -1.25 -10.63
N SER A 97 0.56 -2.20 -10.85
CA SER A 97 -0.65 -1.96 -11.66
C SER A 97 -1.72 -1.09 -10.98
N ALA A 98 -1.48 -0.66 -9.74
CA ALA A 98 -2.19 0.45 -9.08
C ALA A 98 -1.26 1.66 -8.85
N GLU A 99 -0.26 1.82 -9.72
CA GLU A 99 0.63 2.99 -9.76
C GLU A 99 1.58 3.11 -8.55
N PHE A 100 1.69 2.07 -7.72
CA PHE A 100 2.72 2.02 -6.69
C PHE A 100 4.10 1.86 -7.33
N GLU A 101 5.06 2.62 -6.84
CA GLU A 101 6.45 2.58 -7.28
C GLU A 101 7.28 1.81 -6.25
N VAL A 102 8.22 0.99 -6.73
CA VAL A 102 9.13 0.28 -5.82
C VAL A 102 10.04 1.29 -5.13
N TYR A 103 9.94 1.33 -3.80
CA TYR A 103 10.80 2.16 -2.95
C TYR A 103 12.03 1.38 -2.48
N GLN A 104 11.84 0.15 -1.99
CA GLN A 104 12.95 -0.65 -1.47
C GLN A 104 12.72 -2.15 -1.66
N LYS A 105 13.76 -2.87 -2.09
CA LYS A 105 13.72 -4.33 -2.29
C LYS A 105 14.49 -5.04 -1.17
N TYR A 106 13.83 -5.99 -0.52
CA TYR A 106 14.44 -6.90 0.45
C TYR A 106 14.37 -8.34 -0.04
N ARG A 107 15.05 -9.24 0.68
CA ARG A 107 14.99 -10.68 0.38
C ARG A 107 13.57 -11.21 0.47
N SER A 108 12.88 -10.95 1.58
CA SER A 108 11.56 -11.51 1.91
C SER A 108 10.37 -10.64 1.50
N ARG A 109 10.58 -9.35 1.22
CA ARG A 109 9.52 -8.40 0.85
C ARG A 109 10.01 -7.32 -0.11
N THR A 110 9.09 -6.56 -0.67
CA THR A 110 9.40 -5.33 -1.43
C THR A 110 8.46 -4.25 -0.95
N ASP A 111 9.01 -3.12 -0.54
CA ASP A 111 8.26 -1.99 -0.03
C ASP A 111 8.01 -1.01 -1.20
N LEU A 112 6.75 -0.61 -1.36
CA LEU A 112 6.29 0.25 -2.45
C LEU A 112 5.58 1.48 -1.90
N ARG A 113 5.58 2.55 -2.70
CA ARG A 113 4.93 3.82 -2.37
C ARG A 113 4.02 4.30 -3.49
N LEU A 114 2.85 4.80 -3.12
CA LEU A 114 1.98 5.57 -3.99
C LEU A 114 1.94 7.01 -3.48
N TYR A 115 2.28 7.96 -4.35
CA TYR A 115 2.24 9.38 -4.04
C TYR A 115 0.99 9.99 -4.68
N LEU A 116 0.04 10.47 -3.87
CA LEU A 116 -1.20 11.06 -4.38
C LEU A 116 -0.99 12.45 -5.00
N ASP A 117 0.14 13.10 -4.67
CA ASP A 117 0.61 14.35 -5.24
C ASP A 117 2.09 14.19 -5.62
N ALA A 118 2.44 14.59 -6.85
CA ALA A 118 3.81 14.51 -7.34
C ALA A 118 4.80 15.33 -6.50
N SER A 119 4.35 16.39 -5.81
CA SER A 119 5.20 17.18 -4.92
C SER A 119 5.66 16.43 -3.67
N MET A 120 5.07 15.27 -3.39
CA MET A 120 5.46 14.41 -2.26
C MET A 120 6.56 13.43 -2.64
N LYS A 121 6.86 13.28 -3.94
CA LYS A 121 7.97 12.45 -4.37
C LYS A 121 9.27 13.12 -3.92
N PRO A 122 10.19 12.38 -3.29
CA PRO A 122 11.50 12.92 -2.99
C PRO A 122 12.18 13.29 -4.31
N ASP A 123 12.86 14.44 -4.34
CA ASP A 123 13.71 14.78 -5.46
C ASP A 123 14.75 13.67 -5.65
N PRO A 124 14.99 13.18 -6.88
CA PRO A 124 16.05 12.23 -7.17
C PRO A 124 17.41 12.94 -7.00
N LEU A 125 17.83 13.12 -5.75
CA LEU A 125 19.10 13.77 -5.40
C LEU A 125 20.32 12.84 -5.59
N PHE A 126 20.13 11.56 -5.94
CA PHE A 126 21.16 10.51 -5.81
C PHE A 126 21.45 9.62 -7.03
N ASP A 127 20.92 9.90 -8.22
CA ASP A 127 21.27 9.10 -9.43
C ASP A 127 22.59 9.52 -10.11
N SER A 128 23.38 10.41 -9.50
CA SER A 128 24.75 10.67 -9.95
C SER A 128 25.77 9.93 -9.06
N PRO A 129 26.48 8.91 -9.58
CA PRO A 129 27.58 8.26 -8.86
C PRO A 129 28.78 9.20 -8.57
N LEU A 130 28.70 10.48 -8.95
CA LEU A 130 29.72 11.49 -8.66
C LEU A 130 29.50 12.23 -7.34
N TYR A 131 28.38 12.03 -6.65
CA TYR A 131 28.03 12.84 -5.47
C TYR A 131 28.99 12.65 -4.28
N PHE A 132 29.68 11.49 -4.20
CA PHE A 132 30.68 11.20 -3.18
C PHE A 132 32.14 11.30 -3.65
N LYS A 133 32.41 11.86 -4.84
CA LYS A 133 33.80 12.21 -5.18
C LYS A 133 34.19 13.48 -4.44
N PHE A 134 34.64 13.30 -3.20
CA PHE A 134 35.48 14.28 -2.51
C PHE A 134 36.64 14.64 -3.43
N VAL A 135 36.75 15.93 -3.75
CA VAL A 135 37.96 16.52 -4.30
C VAL A 135 39.01 16.41 -3.19
N ILE A 136 40.02 15.57 -3.39
CA ILE A 136 41.30 15.63 -2.68
C ILE A 136 42.30 16.23 -3.66
#